data_AF-W9HAH6-F1
#
_entry.id   AF-W9HAH6-F1
#
_cell.length_a   1.000
_cell.length_b   1.000
_cell.length_c   1.000
_cell.angle_alpha   90.00
_cell.angle_beta   90.00
_cell.angle_gamma   90.00
#
_symmetry.space_group_name_H-M   'P 1'
#
loop_
_entity.id
_entity.type
_entity.pdbx_description
1 polymer ?
#
loop_
_entity_poly.entity_id
_entity_poly.type
_entity_poly.pdbx_seq_one_letter_code
_entity_poly.pdbx_strand_id
1 'polypeptide(L)'
;MIKGFLRVAAIVLALGATTACERMPDEATVRDALQGAIGSTFEEPTFEVAAFERVGSGPLTAGDGGTERKIVYYNADLRLLRDYSFNDWEALNVSAIASLLGATEHGLQGVRRDGNAAGDTLRVRGSVGFERADGATDNDWRPVVIAQSPVTQPPTLDNTGPPAVARGLVDQIMALFEGPPADNASQARAIITEELDGAYRQITLRLDRLQRAFVIAGGPRGGEYDLIAQTIAASIAANGVRSTGVSTDGTVDNLRLISDGSADVALAQNDIAAMASRGEGLYQEAGADPDLRALASLFPESVHIVVKEDGPIRTVADLRGKRVDMGLPSSGSMLTARAVLEAHGLGPQDFSEVTGLGPSRAVEALNAGEIDALVSVINAPARLFQRVSAESHIRFLPLDTQAIQALGQSSGHLVPLTLPPGIYPRQTEPVRTVAVTALLVGRRSMPDVEVTTMLDTVFKEIDFTAVGSGAGAMISRGRAESGLSIPLHPAAEAWLGDQSTAATQ
;
A
#
# COMPACT_ATOMS: atom_id res chain seq x y z
N MET A 1 -48.66 -53.89 33.12
CA MET A 1 -47.19 -53.73 33.28
C MET A 1 -46.45 -54.00 31.96
N ILE A 2 -46.94 -53.43 30.84
CA ILE A 2 -46.33 -53.52 29.50
C ILE A 2 -46.73 -52.23 28.77
N LYS A 3 -45.90 -51.18 28.87
CA LYS A 3 -45.97 -49.97 28.02
C LYS A 3 -44.75 -49.04 28.17
N GLY A 4 -43.64 -49.52 28.76
CA GLY A 4 -42.45 -48.71 29.06
C GLY A 4 -41.22 -49.01 28.20
N PHE A 5 -41.21 -50.04 27.35
CA PHE A 5 -39.97 -50.51 26.70
C PHE A 5 -39.80 -50.17 25.22
N LEU A 6 -40.78 -49.53 24.57
CA LEU A 6 -40.68 -49.17 23.14
C LEU A 6 -40.29 -47.72 22.83
N ARG A 7 -39.97 -46.90 23.85
CA ARG A 7 -39.53 -45.50 23.63
C ARG A 7 -38.03 -45.25 23.81
N VAL A 8 -37.25 -46.24 24.26
CA VAL A 8 -35.80 -46.10 24.42
C VAL A 8 -35.04 -46.49 23.13
N ALA A 9 -35.64 -47.32 22.26
CA ALA A 9 -35.02 -47.72 20.99
C ALA A 9 -35.15 -46.68 19.85
N ALA A 10 -35.96 -45.62 20.02
CA ALA A 10 -36.14 -44.58 19.01
C ALA A 10 -35.34 -43.29 19.27
N ILE A 11 -34.65 -43.18 20.41
CA ILE A 11 -33.82 -42.00 20.75
C ILE A 11 -32.31 -42.31 20.64
N VAL A 12 -31.92 -43.59 20.59
CA VAL A 12 -30.51 -43.99 20.31
C VAL A 12 -30.24 -44.17 18.80
N LEU A 13 -31.28 -44.15 17.96
CA LEU A 13 -31.19 -44.22 16.49
C LEU A 13 -31.49 -42.88 15.78
N ALA A 14 -31.41 -41.77 16.53
CA ALA A 14 -31.49 -40.39 16.01
C ALA A 14 -30.33 -39.50 16.48
N LEU A 15 -29.24 -40.11 16.97
CA LEU A 15 -27.92 -39.47 17.18
C LEU A 15 -26.88 -39.93 16.13
N GLY A 16 -27.34 -40.63 15.09
CA GLY A 16 -26.57 -40.95 13.87
C GLY A 16 -26.92 -40.02 12.70
N ALA A 17 -27.41 -38.80 12.98
CA ALA A 17 -27.60 -37.78 11.96
C ALA A 17 -26.25 -37.11 11.68
N THR A 18 -25.52 -37.71 10.74
CA THR A 18 -24.55 -37.05 9.86
C THR A 18 -23.60 -36.06 10.55
N THR A 19 -22.56 -36.55 11.21
CA THR A 19 -21.25 -35.95 10.98
C THR A 19 -20.91 -36.23 9.51
N ALA A 20 -21.47 -35.44 8.60
CA ALA A 20 -20.73 -35.16 7.39
C ALA A 20 -19.44 -34.55 7.93
N CYS A 21 -18.37 -35.34 8.04
CA CYS A 21 -17.04 -34.78 8.13
C CYS A 21 -16.99 -33.79 6.97
N GLU A 22 -17.07 -32.49 7.27
CA GLU A 22 -16.94 -31.48 6.23
C GLU A 22 -15.64 -31.81 5.52
N ARG A 23 -15.76 -32.23 4.26
CA ARG A 23 -14.60 -32.60 3.44
C ARG A 23 -13.78 -31.33 3.32
N MET A 24 -12.55 -31.36 3.83
CA MET A 24 -11.68 -30.20 3.97
C MET A 24 -10.25 -30.63 3.66
N PRO A 25 -9.40 -29.74 3.12
CA PRO A 25 -7.97 -30.00 2.98
C PRO A 25 -7.36 -30.41 4.33
N ASP A 26 -6.60 -31.50 4.34
CA ASP A 26 -5.88 -31.94 5.53
C ASP A 26 -4.64 -31.07 5.80
N GLU A 27 -4.04 -31.23 6.98
CA GLU A 27 -2.89 -30.40 7.40
C GLU A 27 -1.68 -30.55 6.45
N ALA A 28 -1.44 -31.76 5.93
CA ALA A 28 -0.35 -32.03 5.00
C ALA A 28 -0.57 -31.27 3.68
N THR A 29 -1.79 -31.29 3.15
CA THR A 29 -2.16 -30.57 1.92
C THR A 29 -1.94 -29.07 2.05
N VAL A 30 -2.29 -28.48 3.20
CA VAL A 30 -2.09 -27.04 3.45
C VAL A 30 -0.60 -26.70 3.63
N ARG A 31 0.13 -27.55 4.35
CA ARG A 31 1.59 -27.40 4.52
C ARG A 31 2.32 -27.50 3.18
N ASP A 32 1.94 -28.46 2.33
CA ASP A 32 2.55 -28.66 1.01
C ASP A 32 2.22 -27.50 0.07
N ALA A 33 0.99 -26.97 0.13
CA ALA A 33 0.63 -25.76 -0.61
C ALA A 33 1.47 -24.55 -0.18
N LEU A 34 1.68 -24.37 1.13
CA LEU A 34 2.56 -23.33 1.68
C LEU A 34 4.01 -23.51 1.21
N GLN A 35 4.56 -24.72 1.35
CA GLN A 35 5.92 -25.03 0.95
C GLN A 35 6.11 -24.87 -0.57
N GLY A 36 5.11 -25.23 -1.36
CA GLY A 36 5.10 -25.04 -2.82
C GLY A 36 5.05 -23.57 -3.23
N ALA A 37 4.26 -22.75 -2.52
CA ALA A 37 4.22 -21.30 -2.75
C ALA A 37 5.59 -20.66 -2.46
N ILE A 38 6.23 -21.03 -1.35
CA ILE A 38 7.60 -20.57 -1.02
C ILE A 38 8.59 -21.06 -2.10
N GLY A 39 8.59 -22.35 -2.42
CA GLY A 39 9.56 -22.95 -3.33
C GLY A 39 9.44 -22.51 -4.79
N SER A 40 8.27 -22.02 -5.21
CA SER A 40 8.08 -21.45 -6.54
C SER A 40 8.43 -19.96 -6.63
N THR A 41 8.50 -19.27 -5.49
CA THR A 41 8.75 -17.83 -5.44
C THR A 41 10.23 -17.50 -5.28
N PHE A 42 10.96 -18.27 -4.46
CA PHE A 42 12.38 -18.04 -4.20
C PHE A 42 13.23 -18.98 -5.07
N GLU A 43 14.11 -18.41 -5.90
CA GLU A 43 15.07 -19.18 -6.72
C GLU A 43 16.01 -20.03 -5.86
N GLU A 44 16.44 -19.49 -4.71
CA GLU A 44 17.25 -20.19 -3.72
C GLU A 44 16.42 -20.47 -2.45
N PRO A 45 16.62 -21.62 -1.79
CA PRO A 45 15.91 -21.95 -0.54
C PRO A 45 16.10 -20.86 0.51
N THR A 46 15.03 -20.11 0.80
CA THR A 46 15.08 -18.97 1.72
C THR A 46 14.38 -19.28 3.04
N PHE A 47 13.26 -20.01 3.00
CA PHE A 47 12.48 -20.38 4.16
C PHE A 47 12.24 -21.89 4.23
N GLU A 48 12.24 -22.41 5.44
CA GLU A 48 11.82 -23.77 5.78
C GLU A 48 10.64 -23.72 6.75
N VAL A 49 9.58 -24.49 6.48
CA VAL A 49 8.46 -24.63 7.42
C VAL A 49 8.88 -25.53 8.60
N ALA A 50 9.37 -24.91 9.66
CA ALA A 50 9.88 -25.57 10.87
C ALA A 50 8.75 -26.11 11.78
N ALA A 51 7.65 -25.37 11.89
CA ALA A 51 6.42 -25.83 12.54
C ALA A 51 5.19 -25.39 11.74
N PHE A 52 4.12 -26.17 11.82
CA PHE A 52 2.87 -25.91 11.12
C PHE A 52 1.69 -26.45 11.93
N GLU A 53 0.60 -25.69 12.00
CA GLU A 53 -0.64 -26.08 12.66
C GLU A 53 -1.82 -25.53 11.86
N ARG A 54 -2.74 -26.40 11.45
CA ARG A 54 -4.02 -25.96 10.88
C ARG A 54 -4.95 -25.48 11.99
N VAL A 55 -5.43 -24.24 11.89
CA VAL A 55 -6.27 -23.60 12.92
C VAL A 55 -7.77 -23.77 12.64
N GLY A 56 -8.17 -23.68 11.37
CA GLY A 56 -9.59 -23.77 11.01
C GLY A 56 -9.84 -23.53 9.53
N SER A 57 -11.10 -23.41 9.14
CA SER A 57 -11.49 -23.13 7.75
C SER A 57 -12.85 -22.45 7.66
N GLY A 58 -13.08 -21.76 6.54
CA GLY A 58 -14.36 -21.11 6.23
C GLY A 58 -14.75 -21.26 4.76
N PRO A 59 -16.00 -20.93 4.41
CA PRO A 59 -16.43 -20.91 3.01
C PRO A 59 -15.79 -19.73 2.26
N LEU A 60 -15.60 -19.91 0.96
CA LEU A 60 -15.26 -18.82 0.02
C LEU A 60 -16.31 -18.71 -1.07
N THR A 61 -16.33 -17.58 -1.76
CA THR A 61 -17.08 -17.43 -3.01
C THR A 61 -16.72 -18.57 -3.95
N ALA A 62 -17.73 -19.24 -4.51
CA ALA A 62 -17.54 -20.35 -5.44
C ALA A 62 -16.69 -19.93 -6.66
N GLY A 63 -15.92 -20.87 -7.20
CA GLY A 63 -15.13 -20.63 -8.40
C GLY A 63 -15.97 -20.65 -9.67
N ASP A 64 -15.28 -20.49 -10.81
CA ASP A 64 -15.91 -20.55 -12.12
C ASP A 64 -16.62 -21.90 -12.29
N GLY A 65 -17.85 -21.89 -12.81
CA GLY A 65 -18.66 -23.11 -12.90
C GLY A 65 -19.31 -23.57 -11.59
N GLY A 66 -19.18 -22.80 -10.50
CA GLY A 66 -19.81 -23.11 -9.21
C GLY A 66 -19.01 -24.10 -8.35
N THR A 67 -17.71 -24.26 -8.62
CA THR A 67 -16.81 -25.15 -7.88
C THR A 67 -16.71 -24.74 -6.42
N GLU A 68 -16.67 -25.74 -5.53
CA GLU A 68 -16.58 -25.52 -4.09
C GLU A 68 -15.21 -24.93 -3.74
N ARG A 69 -15.20 -23.75 -3.11
CA ARG A 69 -14.00 -23.09 -2.58
C ARG A 69 -14.04 -22.96 -1.08
N LYS A 70 -12.89 -23.16 -0.43
CA LYS A 70 -12.71 -23.00 1.02
C LYS A 70 -11.42 -22.25 1.33
N ILE A 71 -11.45 -21.44 2.38
CA ILE A 71 -10.26 -20.82 2.98
C ILE A 71 -9.85 -21.65 4.19
N VAL A 72 -8.57 -21.96 4.32
CA VAL A 72 -8.02 -22.70 5.45
C VAL A 72 -7.00 -21.82 6.17
N TYR A 73 -7.20 -21.59 7.47
CA TYR A 73 -6.34 -20.78 8.32
C TYR A 73 -5.29 -21.65 9.01
N TYR A 74 -4.07 -21.12 9.14
CA TYR A 74 -2.95 -21.85 9.73
C TYR A 74 -2.03 -20.93 10.55
N ASN A 75 -1.29 -21.54 11.48
CA ASN A 75 -0.11 -20.98 12.11
C ASN A 75 1.13 -21.71 11.58
N ALA A 76 2.20 -21.00 11.27
CA ALA A 76 3.46 -21.62 10.88
C ALA A 76 4.66 -20.85 11.45
N ASP A 77 5.72 -21.59 11.76
CA ASP A 77 7.05 -21.03 12.05
C ASP A 77 7.94 -21.29 10.84
N LEU A 78 8.36 -20.22 10.17
CA LEU A 78 9.28 -20.25 9.04
C LEU A 78 10.68 -19.93 9.52
N ARG A 79 11.60 -20.89 9.42
CA ARG A 79 13.02 -20.68 9.69
C ARG A 79 13.71 -20.12 8.45
N LEU A 80 14.43 -19.02 8.61
CA LEU A 80 15.28 -18.49 7.55
C LEU A 80 16.50 -19.39 7.34
N LEU A 81 16.76 -19.75 6.09
CA LEU A 81 17.92 -20.56 5.70
C LEU A 81 19.13 -19.70 5.32
N ARG A 82 18.92 -18.39 5.15
CA ARG A 82 19.90 -17.39 4.75
C ARG A 82 19.53 -16.04 5.35
N ASP A 83 20.49 -15.11 5.34
CA ASP A 83 20.21 -13.72 5.67
C ASP A 83 19.22 -13.13 4.65
N TYR A 84 18.24 -12.37 5.13
CA TYR A 84 17.19 -11.80 4.31
C TYR A 84 16.77 -10.42 4.82
N SER A 85 16.79 -9.42 3.94
CA SER A 85 16.35 -8.08 4.27
C SER A 85 14.97 -7.77 3.70
N PHE A 86 14.02 -7.49 4.59
CA PHE A 86 12.66 -7.09 4.20
C PHE A 86 12.55 -5.60 3.84
N ASN A 87 13.61 -4.83 4.11
CA ASN A 87 13.68 -3.40 3.80
C ASN A 87 14.37 -3.09 2.47
N ASP A 88 14.86 -4.12 1.76
CA ASP A 88 15.46 -3.94 0.45
C ASP A 88 14.37 -3.71 -0.60
N TRP A 89 14.54 -2.64 -1.37
CA TRP A 89 13.54 -2.14 -2.33
C TRP A 89 13.38 -3.06 -3.54
N GLU A 90 14.37 -3.93 -3.81
CA GLU A 90 14.38 -4.88 -4.94
C GLU A 90 14.23 -6.34 -4.49
N ALA A 91 13.94 -6.58 -3.21
CA ALA A 91 13.63 -7.91 -2.66
C ALA A 91 12.13 -8.03 -2.32
N LEU A 92 11.65 -9.25 -2.05
CA LEU A 92 10.29 -9.43 -1.56
C LEU A 92 10.19 -8.89 -0.13
N ASN A 93 9.51 -7.76 0.02
CA ASN A 93 9.30 -7.13 1.32
C ASN A 93 8.21 -7.85 2.13
N VAL A 94 7.95 -7.32 3.34
CA VAL A 94 6.97 -7.88 4.29
C VAL A 94 5.59 -8.07 3.66
N SER A 95 5.11 -7.11 2.87
CA SER A 95 3.77 -7.19 2.26
C SER A 95 3.68 -8.23 1.15
N ALA A 96 4.74 -8.38 0.36
CA ALA A 96 4.79 -9.41 -0.68
C ALA A 96 4.83 -10.81 -0.04
N ILE A 97 5.64 -10.98 0.99
CA ILE A 97 5.73 -12.24 1.76
C ILE A 97 4.42 -12.50 2.50
N ALA A 98 3.79 -11.50 3.12
CA ALA A 98 2.48 -11.66 3.74
C ALA A 98 1.44 -12.14 2.73
N SER A 99 1.38 -11.51 1.55
CA SER A 99 0.46 -11.92 0.48
C SER A 99 0.75 -13.33 -0.02
N LEU A 100 2.02 -13.70 -0.20
CA LEU A 100 2.43 -15.06 -0.60
C LEU A 100 1.93 -16.10 0.39
N LEU A 101 1.98 -15.78 1.69
CA LEU A 101 1.57 -16.63 2.79
C LEU A 101 0.08 -16.50 3.13
N GLY A 102 -0.69 -15.77 2.32
CA GLY A 102 -2.09 -15.45 2.58
C GLY A 102 -2.34 -14.88 3.98
N ALA A 103 -1.38 -14.10 4.47
CA ALA A 103 -1.39 -13.35 5.72
C ALA A 103 -1.55 -11.85 5.45
N THR A 104 -1.74 -11.08 6.52
CA THR A 104 -1.45 -9.63 6.52
C THR A 104 -0.08 -9.38 7.13
N GLU A 105 0.40 -8.14 7.02
CA GLU A 105 1.59 -7.67 7.73
C GLU A 105 1.48 -7.92 9.25
N HIS A 106 0.30 -7.71 9.86
CA HIS A 106 0.04 -8.06 11.27
C HIS A 106 0.13 -9.57 11.57
N GLY A 107 -0.12 -10.39 10.55
CA GLY A 107 -0.01 -11.84 10.64
C GLY A 107 1.44 -12.32 10.66
N LEU A 108 2.42 -11.45 10.39
CA LEU A 108 3.84 -11.75 10.44
C LEU A 108 4.46 -11.22 11.72
N GLN A 109 5.22 -12.07 12.41
CA GLN A 109 5.98 -11.70 13.60
C GLN A 109 7.43 -12.18 13.47
N GLY A 110 8.36 -11.47 14.10
CA GLY A 110 9.78 -11.80 14.06
C GLY A 110 10.55 -11.12 12.94
N VAL A 111 9.90 -10.27 12.13
CA VAL A 111 10.58 -9.39 11.15
C VAL A 111 11.42 -8.37 11.91
N ARG A 112 12.70 -8.26 11.55
CA ARG A 112 13.63 -7.30 12.12
C ARG A 112 13.85 -6.12 11.18
N ARG A 113 14.02 -4.92 11.76
CA ARG A 113 14.18 -3.66 11.02
C ARG A 113 15.38 -3.68 10.06
N ASP A 114 16.50 -4.23 10.50
CA ASP A 114 17.76 -4.28 9.73
C ASP A 114 17.93 -5.60 8.97
N GLY A 115 16.85 -6.36 8.81
CA GLY A 115 16.87 -7.69 8.23
C GLY A 115 17.07 -8.80 9.27
N ASN A 116 16.78 -10.02 8.84
CA ASN A 116 16.87 -11.23 9.64
C ASN A 116 18.07 -12.06 9.18
N ALA A 117 18.75 -12.69 10.13
CA ALA A 117 19.88 -13.57 9.87
C ALA A 117 19.42 -15.01 9.62
N ALA A 118 20.26 -15.81 8.96
CA ALA A 118 20.05 -17.24 8.84
C ALA A 118 19.83 -17.89 10.23
N GLY A 119 18.79 -18.70 10.35
CA GLY A 119 18.36 -19.33 11.59
C GLY A 119 17.30 -18.57 12.38
N ASP A 120 17.05 -17.29 12.07
CA ASP A 120 15.91 -16.56 12.63
C ASP A 120 14.58 -17.21 12.24
N THR A 121 13.53 -16.99 13.04
CA THR A 121 12.21 -17.56 12.82
C THR A 121 11.17 -16.46 12.65
N LEU A 122 10.37 -16.56 11.59
CA LEU A 122 9.15 -15.79 11.40
C LEU A 122 7.94 -16.61 11.81
N ARG A 123 7.08 -16.04 12.64
CA ARG A 123 5.77 -16.64 12.93
C ARG A 123 4.74 -16.06 11.99
N VAL A 124 3.93 -16.93 11.41
CA VAL A 124 2.96 -16.59 10.37
C VAL A 124 1.58 -17.03 10.83
N ARG A 125 0.63 -16.11 10.77
CA ARG A 125 -0.81 -16.36 10.85
C ARG A 125 -1.40 -16.11 9.48
N GLY A 126 -1.51 -17.18 8.72
CA GLY A 126 -1.84 -17.13 7.30
C GLY A 126 -3.11 -17.88 6.97
N SER A 127 -3.41 -17.89 5.68
CA SER A 127 -4.51 -18.63 5.12
C SER A 127 -4.20 -19.08 3.70
N VAL A 128 -4.77 -20.21 3.28
CA VAL A 128 -4.65 -20.69 1.90
C VAL A 128 -6.04 -20.96 1.35
N GLY A 129 -6.27 -20.50 0.14
CA GLY A 129 -7.46 -20.82 -0.63
C GLY A 129 -7.37 -22.18 -1.27
N PHE A 130 -8.46 -22.92 -1.28
CA PHE A 130 -8.57 -24.17 -2.01
C PHE A 130 -9.82 -24.20 -2.86
N GLU A 131 -9.69 -24.75 -4.06
CA GLU A 131 -10.79 -25.10 -4.96
C GLU A 131 -10.81 -26.61 -5.18
N ARG A 132 -12.00 -27.20 -5.14
CA ARG A 132 -12.16 -28.63 -5.40
C ARG A 132 -12.37 -28.89 -6.88
N ALA A 133 -11.64 -29.86 -7.43
CA ALA A 133 -11.84 -30.28 -8.82
C ALA A 133 -13.24 -30.91 -9.03
N ASP A 134 -13.85 -30.62 -10.17
CA ASP A 134 -15.15 -31.18 -10.56
C ASP A 134 -15.08 -32.71 -10.71
N GLY A 135 -15.98 -33.41 -10.02
CA GLY A 135 -16.11 -34.87 -10.10
C GLY A 135 -15.03 -35.68 -9.36
N ALA A 136 -14.15 -35.03 -8.59
CA ALA A 136 -13.05 -35.69 -7.91
C ALA A 136 -13.46 -36.49 -6.66
N THR A 137 -12.74 -37.61 -6.41
CA THR A 137 -12.82 -38.42 -5.18
C THR A 137 -12.10 -37.75 -4.01
N ASP A 138 -12.17 -38.32 -2.80
CA ASP A 138 -11.62 -37.74 -1.55
C ASP A 138 -10.20 -37.14 -1.75
N ASN A 139 -10.01 -35.92 -1.25
CA ASN A 139 -8.76 -35.15 -1.14
C ASN A 139 -8.19 -34.42 -2.38
N ASP A 140 -8.94 -34.24 -3.48
CA ASP A 140 -8.47 -33.45 -4.64
C ASP A 140 -8.76 -31.94 -4.51
N TRP A 141 -8.03 -31.29 -3.59
CA TRP A 141 -8.06 -29.84 -3.38
C TRP A 141 -6.84 -29.18 -4.02
N ARG A 142 -7.06 -28.10 -4.77
CA ARG A 142 -5.97 -27.34 -5.42
C ARG A 142 -5.87 -25.94 -4.80
N PRO A 143 -4.65 -25.49 -4.46
CA PRO A 143 -4.47 -24.16 -3.91
C PRO A 143 -4.87 -23.11 -4.95
N VAL A 144 -5.59 -22.09 -4.51
CA VAL A 144 -5.95 -20.91 -5.29
C VAL A 144 -5.48 -19.65 -4.58
N VAL A 145 -4.98 -18.70 -5.35
CA VAL A 145 -4.59 -17.39 -4.84
C VAL A 145 -5.86 -16.65 -4.44
N ILE A 146 -5.89 -16.14 -3.20
CA ILE A 146 -6.97 -15.30 -2.70
C ILE A 146 -6.38 -13.96 -2.32
N ALA A 147 -7.06 -12.90 -2.75
CA ALA A 147 -6.76 -11.58 -2.24
C ALA A 147 -7.47 -11.33 -0.92
N GLN A 148 -6.78 -10.73 0.05
CA GLN A 148 -7.43 -10.36 1.30
C GLN A 148 -8.35 -9.14 1.09
N SER A 149 -9.57 -9.24 1.62
CA SER A 149 -10.50 -8.12 1.70
C SER A 149 -9.95 -7.03 2.62
N PRO A 150 -10.16 -5.74 2.30
CA PRO A 150 -9.78 -4.67 3.20
C PRO A 150 -10.52 -4.79 4.54
N VAL A 151 -9.82 -4.55 5.64
CA VAL A 151 -10.42 -4.45 6.97
C VAL A 151 -11.19 -3.13 7.02
N THR A 152 -12.52 -3.20 7.13
CA THR A 152 -13.34 -2.04 7.48
C THR A 152 -13.04 -1.63 8.92
N GLN A 153 -12.57 -0.39 9.10
CA GLN A 153 -12.35 0.17 10.44
C GLN A 153 -13.67 0.60 11.10
N PRO A 154 -13.76 0.48 12.44
CA PRO A 154 -14.92 0.92 13.19
C PRO A 154 -15.04 2.45 13.19
N PRO A 155 -16.26 3.00 13.31
CA PRO A 155 -16.46 4.44 13.42
C PRO A 155 -15.91 4.97 14.74
N THR A 156 -15.29 6.15 14.72
CA THR A 156 -14.93 6.91 15.92
C THR A 156 -16.14 7.70 16.46
N LEU A 157 -16.36 7.61 17.77
CA LEU A 157 -17.48 8.23 18.48
C LEU A 157 -17.09 9.56 19.16
N ASP A 158 -17.88 10.57 18.81
CA ASP A 158 -18.53 11.63 19.60
C ASP A 158 -17.76 12.48 20.64
N ASN A 159 -17.92 13.80 20.53
CA ASN A 159 -18.03 14.68 21.71
C ASN A 159 -18.59 16.09 21.39
N THR A 160 -19.72 16.39 22.07
CA THR A 160 -20.39 17.68 22.31
C THR A 160 -20.81 18.53 21.10
N GLY A 161 -22.13 18.68 20.95
CA GLY A 161 -22.77 19.33 19.81
C GLY A 161 -22.42 20.81 19.62
N PRO A 162 -22.42 21.30 18.36
CA PRO A 162 -21.87 22.60 18.01
C PRO A 162 -22.81 23.79 18.34
N PRO A 163 -22.26 25.03 18.40
CA PRO A 163 -23.04 26.27 18.56
C PRO A 163 -24.11 26.46 17.46
N ALA A 164 -25.15 27.24 17.75
CA ALA A 164 -26.32 27.40 16.86
C ALA A 164 -25.98 27.88 15.43
N VAL A 165 -24.94 28.70 15.27
CA VAL A 165 -24.48 29.18 13.95
C VAL A 165 -23.87 28.05 13.13
N ALA A 166 -23.06 27.18 13.76
CA ALA A 166 -22.48 26.02 13.09
C ALA A 166 -23.55 24.99 12.74
N ARG A 167 -24.59 24.84 13.57
CA ARG A 167 -25.77 24.02 13.26
C ARG A 167 -26.50 24.49 12.00
N GLY A 168 -26.77 25.79 11.88
CA GLY A 168 -27.40 26.35 10.69
C GLY A 168 -26.58 26.16 9.41
N LEU A 169 -25.25 26.19 9.51
CA LEU A 169 -24.37 25.88 8.38
C LEU A 169 -24.41 24.39 8.00
N VAL A 170 -24.42 23.50 9.00
CA VAL A 170 -24.57 22.05 8.79
C VAL A 170 -25.90 21.74 8.12
N ASP A 171 -27.00 22.37 8.55
CA ASP A 171 -28.31 22.18 7.93
C ASP A 171 -28.33 22.65 6.46
N GLN A 172 -27.66 23.77 6.15
CA GLN A 172 -27.50 24.24 4.76
C GLN A 172 -26.67 23.27 3.91
N ILE A 173 -25.62 22.69 4.48
CA ILE A 173 -24.79 21.67 3.83
C ILE A 173 -25.60 20.39 3.59
N MET A 174 -26.38 19.94 4.56
CA MET A 174 -27.24 18.76 4.44
C MET A 174 -28.30 18.94 3.34
N ALA A 175 -28.85 20.14 3.21
CA ALA A 175 -29.80 20.47 2.14
C ALA A 175 -29.19 20.33 0.72
N LEU A 176 -27.87 20.48 0.55
CA LEU A 176 -27.19 20.25 -0.73
C LEU A 176 -27.25 18.78 -1.16
N PHE A 177 -27.30 17.84 -0.21
CA PHE A 177 -27.41 16.41 -0.51
C PHE A 177 -28.84 15.95 -0.82
N GLU A 178 -29.84 16.69 -0.32
CA GLU A 178 -31.26 16.42 -0.54
C GLU A 178 -31.77 17.00 -1.87
N GLY A 179 -31.00 17.86 -2.53
CA GLY A 179 -31.48 18.78 -3.57
C GLY A 179 -31.05 18.64 -5.04
N PRO A 180 -30.43 17.56 -5.59
CA PRO A 180 -30.19 17.52 -7.03
C PRO A 180 -31.39 16.90 -7.81
N PRO A 181 -31.86 17.51 -8.92
CA PRO A 181 -32.76 16.84 -9.88
C PRO A 181 -32.04 15.68 -10.61
N ALA A 182 -32.83 14.83 -11.25
CA ALA A 182 -32.48 13.48 -11.71
C ALA A 182 -31.43 13.31 -12.83
N ASP A 183 -30.66 14.34 -13.19
CA ASP A 183 -29.53 14.22 -14.11
C ASP A 183 -28.25 14.71 -13.40
N ASN A 184 -27.20 13.88 -13.37
CA ASN A 184 -25.90 14.09 -12.72
C ASN A 184 -25.85 14.05 -11.18
N ALA A 185 -26.86 13.46 -10.52
CA ALA A 185 -26.91 13.35 -9.06
C ALA A 185 -25.68 12.66 -8.41
N SER A 186 -25.07 11.69 -9.09
CA SER A 186 -23.83 11.03 -8.62
C SER A 186 -22.63 11.97 -8.66
N GLN A 187 -22.47 12.72 -9.75
CA GLN A 187 -21.37 13.67 -9.93
C GLN A 187 -21.50 14.86 -8.97
N ALA A 188 -22.72 15.37 -8.77
CA ALA A 188 -22.99 16.42 -7.80
C ALA A 188 -22.65 15.97 -6.37
N ARG A 189 -23.02 14.74 -5.98
CA ARG A 189 -22.68 14.17 -4.67
C ARG A 189 -21.18 13.98 -4.49
N ALA A 190 -20.46 13.57 -5.54
CA ALA A 190 -19.01 13.43 -5.51
C ALA A 190 -18.33 14.78 -5.23
N ILE A 191 -18.70 15.83 -5.97
CA ILE A 191 -18.18 17.19 -5.79
C ILE A 191 -18.46 17.71 -4.37
N ILE A 192 -19.70 17.58 -3.88
CA ILE A 192 -20.04 18.05 -2.52
C ILE A 192 -19.24 17.29 -1.45
N THR A 193 -19.04 15.98 -1.62
CA THR A 193 -18.27 15.16 -0.68
C THR A 193 -16.80 15.57 -0.64
N GLU A 194 -16.20 15.82 -1.81
CA GLU A 194 -14.81 16.27 -1.94
C GLU A 194 -14.57 17.61 -1.24
N GLU A 195 -15.42 18.61 -1.50
CA GLU A 195 -15.30 19.96 -0.91
C GLU A 195 -15.49 19.95 0.61
N LEU A 196 -16.45 19.18 1.12
CA LEU A 196 -16.69 19.07 2.55
C LEU A 196 -15.57 18.33 3.27
N ASP A 197 -14.97 17.32 2.64
CA ASP A 197 -13.79 16.66 3.18
C ASP A 197 -12.62 17.64 3.32
N GLY A 198 -12.35 18.42 2.28
CA GLY A 198 -11.33 19.47 2.31
C GLY A 198 -11.59 20.52 3.39
N ALA A 199 -12.84 20.99 3.52
CA ALA A 199 -13.24 21.94 4.55
C ALA A 199 -13.09 21.37 5.97
N TYR A 200 -13.52 20.12 6.20
CA TYR A 200 -13.37 19.44 7.48
C TYR A 200 -11.89 19.31 7.88
N ARG A 201 -11.03 18.87 6.96
CA ARG A 201 -9.58 18.77 7.19
C ARG A 201 -8.97 20.11 7.59
N GLN A 202 -9.31 21.18 6.89
CA GLN A 202 -8.84 22.54 7.19
C GLN A 202 -9.31 23.03 8.57
N ILE A 203 -10.55 22.74 8.96
CA ILE A 203 -11.06 23.08 10.29
C ILE A 203 -10.28 22.33 11.37
N THR A 204 -10.06 21.02 11.22
CA THR A 204 -9.30 20.19 12.16
C THR A 204 -7.87 20.69 12.31
N LEU A 205 -7.16 20.95 11.20
CA LEU A 205 -5.82 21.54 11.21
C LEU A 205 -5.75 22.86 11.99
N ARG A 206 -6.73 23.75 11.79
CA ARG A 206 -6.78 25.03 12.50
C ARG A 206 -7.08 24.87 13.99
N LEU A 207 -7.90 23.90 14.38
CA LEU A 207 -8.17 23.59 15.78
C LEU A 207 -6.93 22.99 16.47
N ASP A 208 -6.20 22.09 15.80
CA ASP A 208 -4.98 21.47 16.33
C ASP A 208 -3.85 22.50 16.51
N ARG A 209 -3.71 23.43 15.57
CA ARG A 209 -2.80 24.60 15.67
C ARG A 209 -3.13 25.51 16.86
N LEU A 210 -4.42 25.78 17.09
CA LEU A 210 -4.85 26.56 18.26
C LEU A 210 -4.45 25.88 19.57
N GLN A 211 -4.29 24.55 19.55
CA GLN A 211 -3.82 23.78 20.69
C GLN A 211 -2.30 23.61 20.72
N ARG A 212 -1.49 24.09 19.77
CA ARG A 212 -0.04 23.80 19.66
C ARG A 212 0.29 22.30 19.59
N ALA A 213 -0.45 21.55 18.77
CA ALA A 213 -0.06 20.18 18.42
C ALA A 213 0.99 20.18 17.30
N PHE A 214 1.90 19.21 17.32
CA PHE A 214 2.85 18.95 16.25
C PHE A 214 2.15 18.20 15.11
N VAL A 215 2.09 18.78 13.93
CA VAL A 215 1.25 18.30 12.81
C VAL A 215 2.10 17.55 11.79
N ILE A 216 1.74 16.29 11.52
CA ILE A 216 2.34 15.46 10.47
C ILE A 216 1.32 15.28 9.34
N ALA A 217 1.59 15.85 8.16
CA ALA A 217 0.73 15.71 6.98
C ALA A 217 1.05 14.42 6.21
N GLY A 218 0.01 13.60 5.99
CA GLY A 218 0.08 12.27 5.40
C GLY A 218 -0.41 12.24 3.96
N GLY A 219 -1.48 11.50 3.67
CA GLY A 219 -2.03 11.38 2.32
C GLY A 219 -3.50 10.98 2.38
N PRO A 220 -4.08 10.52 1.27
CA PRO A 220 -5.47 10.11 1.24
C PRO A 220 -5.76 9.06 2.31
N ARG A 221 -6.93 9.16 2.96
CA ARG A 221 -7.32 8.27 4.07
C ARG A 221 -7.15 6.80 3.69
N GLY A 222 -6.51 6.03 4.56
CA GLY A 222 -6.26 4.60 4.35
C GLY A 222 -5.13 4.28 3.37
N GLY A 223 -4.45 5.29 2.81
CA GLY A 223 -3.20 5.12 2.07
C GLY A 223 -1.98 4.99 2.99
N GLU A 224 -0.84 4.61 2.43
CA GLU A 224 0.41 4.43 3.21
C GLU A 224 0.90 5.73 3.85
N TYR A 225 0.80 6.88 3.16
CA TYR A 225 1.18 8.17 3.74
C TYR A 225 0.33 8.54 4.96
N ASP A 226 -0.98 8.28 4.89
CA ASP A 226 -1.91 8.51 6.00
C ASP A 226 -1.58 7.61 7.19
N LEU A 227 -1.41 6.31 6.96
CA LEU A 227 -1.04 5.35 7.99
C LEU A 227 0.30 5.70 8.66
N ILE A 228 1.31 6.07 7.88
CA ILE A 228 2.62 6.46 8.40
C ILE A 228 2.53 7.75 9.21
N ALA A 229 1.85 8.79 8.71
CA ALA A 229 1.67 10.04 9.44
C ALA A 229 0.93 9.85 10.77
N GLN A 230 -0.15 9.06 10.77
CA GLN A 230 -0.88 8.72 11.99
C GLN A 230 -0.03 7.90 12.96
N THR A 231 0.78 6.95 12.47
CA THR A 231 1.66 6.14 13.32
C THR A 231 2.75 6.99 13.98
N ILE A 232 3.37 7.89 13.21
CA ILE A 232 4.35 8.86 13.72
C ILE A 232 3.70 9.74 14.80
N ALA A 233 2.53 10.30 14.50
CA ALA A 233 1.80 11.14 15.45
C ALA A 233 1.48 10.37 16.73
N ALA A 234 0.98 9.14 16.65
CA ALA A 234 0.65 8.32 17.81
C ALA A 234 1.90 7.99 18.66
N SER A 235 3.04 7.70 18.02
CA SER A 235 4.31 7.45 18.73
C SER A 235 4.80 8.70 19.48
N ILE A 236 4.76 9.88 18.84
CA ILE A 236 5.11 11.16 19.47
C ILE A 236 4.15 11.48 20.63
N ALA A 237 2.85 11.19 20.47
CA ALA A 237 1.82 11.40 21.49
C ALA A 237 2.04 10.52 22.72
N ALA A 238 2.46 9.27 22.52
CA ALA A 238 2.80 8.34 23.60
C ALA A 238 3.96 8.86 24.47
N ASN A 239 4.84 9.69 23.91
CA ASN A 239 5.94 10.35 24.60
C ASN A 239 5.55 11.71 25.24
N GLY A 240 4.26 12.05 25.29
CA GLY A 240 3.73 13.23 26.00
C GLY A 240 3.76 14.53 25.19
N VAL A 241 4.14 14.48 23.91
CA VAL A 241 4.07 15.62 22.99
C VAL A 241 2.74 15.57 22.28
N ARG A 242 1.95 16.65 22.32
CA ARG A 242 0.70 16.69 21.55
C ARG A 242 1.03 16.67 20.06
N SER A 243 0.53 15.68 19.34
CA SER A 243 0.77 15.49 17.92
C SER A 243 -0.48 14.96 17.23
N THR A 244 -0.58 15.23 15.94
CA THR A 244 -1.72 14.83 15.09
C THR A 244 -1.23 14.44 13.71
N GLY A 245 -1.72 13.31 13.21
CA GLY A 245 -1.51 12.87 11.84
C GLY A 245 -2.70 13.30 11.01
N VAL A 246 -2.47 13.97 9.88
CA VAL A 246 -3.53 14.57 9.08
C VAL A 246 -3.56 13.92 7.71
N SER A 247 -4.71 13.32 7.37
CA SER A 247 -4.98 12.86 6.02
C SER A 247 -5.08 14.05 5.07
N THR A 248 -4.54 13.94 3.87
CA THR A 248 -4.51 15.01 2.86
C THR A 248 -4.84 14.47 1.47
N ASP A 249 -4.83 15.31 0.44
CA ASP A 249 -4.95 14.84 -0.96
C ASP A 249 -3.60 14.36 -1.54
N GLY A 250 -2.54 14.36 -0.73
CA GLY A 250 -1.20 13.95 -1.10
C GLY A 250 -0.20 15.10 -1.22
N THR A 251 0.88 14.88 -1.97
CA THR A 251 2.10 15.69 -1.92
C THR A 251 1.89 17.20 -2.17
N VAL A 252 1.04 17.59 -3.12
CA VAL A 252 0.82 19.01 -3.42
C VAL A 252 0.16 19.74 -2.24
N ASP A 253 -0.84 19.11 -1.61
CA ASP A 253 -1.51 19.66 -0.43
C ASP A 253 -0.57 19.68 0.78
N ASN A 254 0.23 18.62 0.95
CA ASN A 254 1.25 18.51 1.99
C ASN A 254 2.30 19.61 1.92
N LEU A 255 2.84 19.89 0.74
CA LEU A 255 3.88 20.91 0.56
C LEU A 255 3.30 22.32 0.75
N ARG A 256 2.04 22.55 0.36
CA ARG A 256 1.32 23.79 0.70
C ARG A 256 1.20 23.96 2.23
N LEU A 257 0.82 22.90 2.93
CA LEU A 257 0.73 22.85 4.40
C LEU A 257 2.09 23.10 5.07
N ILE A 258 3.20 22.64 4.49
CA ILE A 258 4.54 22.95 5.01
C ILE A 258 4.87 24.44 4.79
N SER A 259 4.62 24.94 3.58
CA SER A 259 4.96 26.30 3.18
C SER A 259 4.21 27.36 3.98
N ASP A 260 2.92 27.15 4.25
CA ASP A 260 2.10 28.06 5.07
C ASP A 260 2.21 27.81 6.60
N GLY A 261 3.01 26.82 7.01
CA GLY A 261 3.21 26.43 8.40
C GLY A 261 1.98 25.75 9.05
N SER A 262 1.14 25.08 8.26
CA SER A 262 0.03 24.22 8.73
C SER A 262 0.46 22.85 9.17
N ALA A 263 1.54 22.34 8.57
CA ALA A 263 2.22 21.14 9.01
C ALA A 263 3.63 21.51 9.47
N ASP A 264 4.12 20.76 10.45
CA ASP A 264 5.51 20.85 10.88
C ASP A 264 6.38 19.91 10.03
N VAL A 265 5.84 18.72 9.74
CA VAL A 265 6.44 17.69 8.91
C VAL A 265 5.40 17.11 7.95
N ALA A 266 5.82 16.66 6.78
CA ALA A 266 4.92 16.02 5.83
C ALA A 266 5.61 14.87 5.08
N LEU A 267 4.81 13.95 4.54
CA LEU A 267 5.28 13.06 3.48
C LEU A 267 5.14 13.74 2.11
N ALA A 268 6.13 13.58 1.23
CA ALA A 268 6.13 14.19 -0.09
C ALA A 268 6.94 13.36 -1.09
N GLN A 269 6.40 13.14 -2.28
CA GLN A 269 7.18 12.58 -3.38
C GLN A 269 8.33 13.52 -3.78
N ASN A 270 9.51 12.94 -4.01
CA ASN A 270 10.73 13.68 -4.26
C ASN A 270 10.68 14.54 -5.54
N ASP A 271 10.06 14.09 -6.62
CA ASP A 271 9.84 14.83 -7.86
C ASP A 271 9.06 16.13 -7.62
N ILE A 272 8.00 16.08 -6.81
CA ILE A 272 7.16 17.23 -6.49
C ILE A 272 7.83 18.16 -5.50
N ALA A 273 8.55 17.60 -4.52
CA ALA A 273 9.39 18.39 -3.61
C ALA A 273 10.47 19.18 -4.39
N ALA A 274 11.04 18.57 -5.43
CA ALA A 274 12.02 19.23 -6.30
C ALA A 274 11.41 20.42 -7.05
N MET A 275 10.21 20.22 -7.63
CA MET A 275 9.48 21.29 -8.31
C MET A 275 9.08 22.42 -7.36
N ALA A 276 8.59 22.10 -6.15
CA ALA A 276 8.26 23.09 -5.14
C ALA A 276 9.49 23.90 -4.72
N SER A 277 10.61 23.23 -4.46
CA SER A 277 11.84 23.90 -4.02
C SER A 277 12.41 24.85 -5.08
N ARG A 278 12.19 24.57 -6.36
CA ARG A 278 12.69 25.39 -7.48
C ARG A 278 11.64 26.32 -8.11
N GLY A 279 10.36 26.20 -7.75
CA GLY A 279 9.27 26.97 -8.36
C GLY A 279 9.01 26.57 -9.82
N GLU A 280 9.13 25.28 -10.12
CA GLU A 280 8.98 24.70 -11.45
C GLU A 280 7.64 23.96 -11.59
N GLY A 281 7.23 23.67 -12.84
CA GLY A 281 6.02 22.89 -13.13
C GLY A 281 4.78 23.42 -12.42
N LEU A 282 4.20 22.60 -11.54
CA LEU A 282 3.00 22.93 -10.75
C LEU A 282 3.18 24.15 -9.84
N TYR A 283 4.41 24.55 -9.55
CA TYR A 283 4.75 25.66 -8.65
C TYR A 283 5.21 26.92 -9.39
N GLN A 284 5.06 27.01 -10.71
CA GLN A 284 5.43 28.22 -11.47
C GLN A 284 4.70 29.48 -10.97
N GLU A 285 3.42 29.35 -10.60
CA GLU A 285 2.63 30.46 -10.06
C GLU A 285 2.92 30.73 -8.57
N ALA A 286 3.11 29.66 -7.79
CA ALA A 286 3.37 29.77 -6.35
C ALA A 286 4.79 30.29 -6.04
N GLY A 287 5.75 30.06 -6.95
CA GLY A 287 7.15 30.38 -6.77
C GLY A 287 7.92 29.26 -6.04
N ALA A 288 9.23 29.47 -5.92
CA ALA A 288 10.14 28.54 -5.26
C ALA A 288 9.99 28.58 -3.72
N ASP A 289 10.05 27.42 -3.08
CA ASP A 289 10.19 27.26 -1.63
C ASP A 289 11.64 26.89 -1.25
N PRO A 290 12.52 27.89 -1.02
CA PRO A 290 13.92 27.64 -0.67
C PRO A 290 14.11 27.13 0.76
N ASP A 291 13.06 27.10 1.58
CA ASP A 291 13.10 26.67 2.98
C ASP A 291 12.64 25.22 3.17
N LEU A 292 12.04 24.59 2.16
CA LEU A 292 11.72 23.17 2.16
C LEU A 292 12.99 22.31 2.35
N ARG A 293 12.98 21.39 3.31
CA ARG A 293 14.10 20.47 3.59
C ARG A 293 13.62 19.04 3.67
N ALA A 294 14.41 18.12 3.13
CA ALA A 294 14.23 16.70 3.40
C ALA A 294 14.77 16.38 4.80
N LEU A 295 14.05 15.55 5.55
CA LEU A 295 14.54 14.93 6.78
C LEU A 295 15.08 13.53 6.47
N ALA A 296 14.40 12.78 5.60
CA ALA A 296 14.86 11.49 5.10
C ALA A 296 14.05 11.05 3.87
N SER A 297 14.64 10.17 3.06
CA SER A 297 13.92 9.28 2.16
C SER A 297 13.36 8.09 2.94
N LEU A 298 12.14 7.67 2.65
CA LEU A 298 11.42 6.65 3.41
C LEU A 298 11.34 5.34 2.62
N PHE A 299 10.69 5.36 1.46
CA PHE A 299 10.47 4.17 0.64
C PHE A 299 10.23 4.56 -0.83
N PRO A 300 10.37 3.63 -1.78
CA PRO A 300 10.17 3.91 -3.19
C PRO A 300 8.69 3.80 -3.55
N GLU A 301 8.28 4.61 -4.50
CA GLU A 301 6.98 4.52 -5.17
C GLU A 301 7.24 4.25 -6.65
N SER A 302 7.16 2.98 -7.02
CA SER A 302 7.52 2.51 -8.35
C SER A 302 6.44 2.81 -9.38
N VAL A 303 6.90 3.03 -10.61
CA VAL A 303 6.02 3.19 -11.76
C VAL A 303 5.53 1.82 -12.22
N HIS A 304 4.22 1.66 -12.21
CA HIS A 304 3.50 0.47 -12.67
C HIS A 304 2.77 0.84 -13.97
N ILE A 305 3.10 0.15 -15.06
CA ILE A 305 2.32 0.19 -16.30
C ILE A 305 1.53 -1.11 -16.37
N VAL A 306 0.22 -1.05 -16.15
CA VAL A 306 -0.65 -2.22 -15.99
C VAL A 306 -1.55 -2.38 -17.21
N VAL A 307 -1.61 -3.60 -17.74
CA VAL A 307 -2.49 -3.98 -18.87
C VAL A 307 -3.15 -5.32 -18.59
N LYS A 308 -4.15 -5.70 -19.39
CA LYS A 308 -4.72 -7.06 -19.35
C LYS A 308 -3.70 -8.08 -19.86
N GLU A 309 -3.49 -9.16 -19.12
CA GLU A 309 -2.54 -10.24 -19.41
C GLU A 309 -2.88 -10.96 -20.73
N ASP A 310 -4.17 -11.24 -20.96
CA ASP A 310 -4.70 -11.87 -22.17
C ASP A 310 -4.78 -10.90 -23.38
N GLY A 311 -4.40 -9.64 -23.16
CA GLY A 311 -4.38 -8.61 -24.20
C GLY A 311 -3.17 -8.70 -25.14
N PRO A 312 -3.21 -7.94 -26.26
CA PRO A 312 -2.12 -7.92 -27.24
C PRO A 312 -0.92 -7.07 -26.79
N ILE A 313 -1.04 -6.26 -25.73
CA ILE A 313 -0.01 -5.32 -25.29
C ILE A 313 1.06 -6.07 -24.48
N ARG A 314 2.31 -5.98 -24.93
CA ARG A 314 3.46 -6.68 -24.33
C ARG A 314 4.63 -5.76 -23.97
N THR A 315 4.69 -4.58 -24.58
CA THR A 315 5.74 -3.59 -24.37
C THR A 315 5.15 -2.19 -24.24
N VAL A 316 5.90 -1.24 -23.67
CA VAL A 316 5.45 0.16 -23.58
C VAL A 316 5.19 0.75 -24.97
N ALA A 317 5.96 0.36 -25.99
CA ALA A 317 5.78 0.82 -27.37
C ALA A 317 4.41 0.43 -27.98
N ASP A 318 3.80 -0.67 -27.51
CA ASP A 318 2.48 -1.14 -27.96
C ASP A 318 1.33 -0.24 -27.45
N LEU A 319 1.61 0.70 -26.55
CA LEU A 319 0.63 1.69 -26.07
C LEU A 319 0.30 2.76 -27.10
N ARG A 320 1.04 2.85 -28.21
CA ARG A 320 0.72 3.77 -29.30
C ARG A 320 -0.68 3.46 -29.88
N GLY A 321 -1.52 4.48 -29.95
CA GLY A 321 -2.90 4.43 -30.40
C GLY A 321 -3.87 3.81 -29.39
N LYS A 322 -3.42 3.54 -28.15
CA LYS A 322 -4.25 2.97 -27.08
C LYS A 322 -4.88 4.04 -26.19
N ARG A 323 -5.88 3.63 -25.42
CA ARG A 323 -6.51 4.43 -24.36
C ARG A 323 -5.73 4.20 -23.07
N VAL A 324 -5.07 5.24 -22.58
CA VAL A 324 -4.14 5.14 -21.45
C VAL A 324 -4.60 6.04 -20.32
N ASP A 325 -4.80 5.47 -19.14
CA ASP A 325 -4.97 6.26 -17.93
C ASP A 325 -3.61 6.65 -17.35
N MET A 326 -3.42 7.94 -17.06
CA MET A 326 -2.17 8.48 -16.48
C MET A 326 -2.32 8.89 -15.01
N GLY A 327 -3.43 8.53 -14.35
CA GLY A 327 -3.73 8.96 -12.99
C GLY A 327 -4.34 10.36 -12.91
N LEU A 328 -4.77 10.74 -11.69
CA LEU A 328 -5.53 11.97 -11.44
C LEU A 328 -4.79 13.23 -11.98
N PRO A 329 -5.53 14.17 -12.61
CA PRO A 329 -4.96 15.44 -13.06
C PRO A 329 -4.23 16.18 -11.93
N SER A 330 -3.15 16.88 -12.27
CA SER A 330 -2.36 17.68 -11.33
C SER A 330 -1.70 16.89 -10.18
N SER A 331 -1.73 15.56 -10.21
CA SER A 331 -0.97 14.71 -9.29
C SER A 331 0.49 14.56 -9.73
N GLY A 332 1.39 14.35 -8.78
CA GLY A 332 2.79 14.07 -9.09
C GLY A 332 2.99 12.79 -9.90
N SER A 333 2.20 11.77 -9.57
CA SER A 333 2.14 10.51 -10.30
C SER A 333 1.86 10.68 -11.80
N MET A 334 1.01 11.64 -12.19
CA MET A 334 0.72 11.92 -13.61
C MET A 334 1.90 12.53 -14.35
N LEU A 335 2.67 13.41 -13.70
CA LEU A 335 3.88 14.00 -14.27
C LEU A 335 4.96 12.94 -14.47
N THR A 336 5.16 12.09 -13.45
CA THR A 336 6.08 10.95 -13.55
C THR A 336 5.63 9.95 -14.63
N ALA A 337 4.33 9.64 -14.72
CA ALA A 337 3.79 8.76 -15.77
C ALA A 337 4.07 9.31 -17.18
N ARG A 338 3.86 10.61 -17.38
CA ARG A 338 4.16 11.29 -18.65
C ARG A 338 5.65 11.22 -18.99
N ALA A 339 6.53 11.57 -18.05
CA ALA A 339 7.97 11.53 -18.26
C ALA A 339 8.45 10.13 -18.66
N VAL A 340 7.91 9.08 -18.01
CA VAL A 340 8.21 7.69 -18.35
C VAL A 340 7.77 7.34 -19.76
N LEU A 341 6.54 7.70 -20.17
CA LEU A 341 6.05 7.42 -21.52
C LEU A 341 6.82 8.22 -22.58
N GLU A 342 7.17 9.47 -22.31
CA GLU A 342 7.99 10.31 -23.18
C GLU A 342 9.41 9.74 -23.36
N ALA A 343 10.00 9.14 -22.33
CA ALA A 343 11.28 8.43 -22.43
C ALA A 343 11.21 7.19 -23.35
N HIS A 344 10.01 6.66 -23.61
CA HIS A 344 9.73 5.64 -24.63
C HIS A 344 9.29 6.23 -25.99
N GLY A 345 9.37 7.56 -26.17
CA GLY A 345 8.97 8.24 -27.39
C GLY A 345 7.46 8.25 -27.62
N LEU A 346 6.66 8.25 -26.53
CA LEU A 346 5.21 8.36 -26.57
C LEU A 346 4.76 9.64 -25.85
N GLY A 347 4.28 10.61 -26.63
CA GLY A 347 3.61 11.80 -26.10
C GLY A 347 2.09 11.62 -26.04
N PRO A 348 1.36 12.58 -25.44
CA PRO A 348 -0.11 12.55 -25.36
C PRO A 348 -0.81 12.35 -26.71
N GLN A 349 -0.25 12.91 -27.78
CA GLN A 349 -0.75 12.79 -29.15
C GLN A 349 -0.63 11.37 -29.74
N ASP A 350 0.20 10.52 -29.15
CA ASP A 350 0.41 9.14 -29.62
C ASP A 350 -0.66 8.19 -29.06
N PHE A 351 -1.53 8.64 -28.15
CA PHE A 351 -2.63 7.87 -27.57
C PHE A 351 -3.96 8.21 -28.25
N SER A 352 -4.88 7.24 -28.33
CA SER A 352 -6.24 7.51 -28.84
C SER A 352 -7.10 8.23 -27.80
N GLU A 353 -6.81 8.01 -26.52
CA GLU A 353 -7.42 8.70 -25.39
C GLU A 353 -6.45 8.71 -24.21
N VAL A 354 -6.42 9.83 -23.48
CA VAL A 354 -5.72 9.93 -22.20
C VAL A 354 -6.74 10.27 -21.12
N THR A 355 -6.92 9.37 -20.16
CA THR A 355 -7.80 9.58 -19.01
C THR A 355 -6.98 9.90 -17.75
N GLY A 356 -7.64 10.49 -16.76
CA GLY A 356 -7.05 10.78 -15.46
C GLY A 356 -7.94 10.29 -14.32
N LEU A 357 -8.04 8.98 -14.18
CA LEU A 357 -8.83 8.29 -13.18
C LEU A 357 -8.00 8.02 -11.92
N GLY A 358 -8.67 7.89 -10.77
CA GLY A 358 -8.01 7.34 -9.58
C GLY A 358 -7.71 5.84 -9.77
N PRO A 359 -6.69 5.27 -9.11
CA PRO A 359 -6.23 3.89 -9.37
C PRO A 359 -7.34 2.83 -9.33
N SER A 360 -8.25 2.90 -8.36
CA SER A 360 -9.38 1.95 -8.27
C SER A 360 -10.32 2.03 -9.47
N ARG A 361 -10.68 3.25 -9.92
CA ARG A 361 -11.55 3.45 -11.08
C ARG A 361 -10.84 3.11 -12.39
N ALA A 362 -9.53 3.36 -12.48
CA ALA A 362 -8.70 2.95 -13.61
C ALA A 362 -8.67 1.42 -13.75
N VAL A 363 -8.54 0.68 -12.64
CA VAL A 363 -8.63 -0.78 -12.63
C VAL A 363 -10.01 -1.26 -13.11
N GLU A 364 -11.09 -0.67 -12.60
CA GLU A 364 -12.45 -1.00 -13.06
C GLU A 364 -12.63 -0.75 -14.55
N ALA A 365 -12.14 0.39 -15.04
CA ALA A 365 -12.15 0.76 -16.46
C ALA A 365 -11.31 -0.22 -17.30
N LEU A 366 -10.14 -0.65 -16.82
CA LEU A 366 -9.29 -1.64 -17.48
C LEU A 366 -10.01 -2.99 -17.59
N ASN A 367 -10.65 -3.44 -16.51
CA ASN A 367 -11.40 -4.68 -16.49
C ASN A 367 -12.61 -4.63 -17.44
N ALA A 368 -13.34 -3.52 -17.44
CA ALA A 368 -14.45 -3.26 -18.36
C ALA A 368 -14.02 -3.06 -19.83
N GLY A 369 -12.71 -2.89 -20.10
CA GLY A 369 -12.20 -2.59 -21.43
C GLY A 369 -12.51 -1.16 -21.90
N GLU A 370 -12.74 -0.24 -20.98
CA GLU A 370 -12.90 1.20 -21.21
C GLU A 370 -11.54 1.88 -21.45
N ILE A 371 -10.47 1.35 -20.86
CA ILE A 371 -9.07 1.71 -21.14
C ILE A 371 -8.26 0.45 -21.47
N ASP A 372 -7.11 0.63 -22.12
CA ASP A 372 -6.22 -0.46 -22.53
C ASP A 372 -5.01 -0.61 -21.58
N ALA A 373 -4.62 0.48 -20.92
CA ALA A 373 -3.55 0.51 -19.94
C ALA A 373 -3.81 1.59 -18.87
N LEU A 374 -3.25 1.40 -17.68
CA LEU A 374 -3.12 2.44 -16.67
C LEU A 374 -1.67 2.56 -16.22
N VAL A 375 -1.25 3.78 -15.88
CA VAL A 375 0.03 4.07 -15.25
C VAL A 375 -0.21 4.56 -13.83
N SER A 376 0.45 3.94 -12.86
CA SER A 376 0.34 4.30 -11.45
C SER A 376 1.71 4.41 -10.82
N VAL A 377 1.91 5.41 -9.96
CA VAL A 377 3.13 5.59 -9.17
C VAL A 377 2.76 5.39 -7.71
N ILE A 378 3.18 4.26 -7.15
CA ILE A 378 2.77 3.79 -5.81
C ILE A 378 3.78 2.79 -5.27
N ASN A 379 3.86 2.61 -3.95
CA ASN A 379 4.71 1.59 -3.35
C ASN A 379 4.38 0.18 -3.86
N ALA A 380 5.39 -0.67 -3.97
CA ALA A 380 5.21 -2.08 -4.32
C ALA A 380 5.40 -2.97 -3.09
N PRO A 381 4.53 -3.97 -2.86
CA PRO A 381 3.28 -4.19 -3.56
C PRO A 381 2.17 -3.24 -3.09
N ALA A 382 1.42 -2.67 -4.03
CA ALA A 382 0.18 -1.97 -3.72
C ALA A 382 -0.97 -2.97 -3.50
N ARG A 383 -1.72 -2.85 -2.39
CA ARG A 383 -2.85 -3.76 -2.08
C ARG A 383 -3.86 -3.86 -3.22
N LEU A 384 -4.14 -2.75 -3.90
CA LEU A 384 -5.01 -2.74 -5.08
C LEU A 384 -4.51 -3.71 -6.15
N PHE A 385 -3.24 -3.63 -6.52
CA PHE A 385 -2.65 -4.49 -7.54
C PHE A 385 -2.46 -5.94 -7.06
N GLN A 386 -2.22 -6.16 -5.77
CA GLN A 386 -2.27 -7.52 -5.20
C GLN A 386 -3.64 -8.17 -5.43
N ARG A 387 -4.73 -7.45 -5.12
CA ARG A 387 -6.09 -7.96 -5.36
C ARG A 387 -6.36 -8.19 -6.83
N VAL A 388 -6.08 -7.22 -7.67
CA VAL A 388 -6.36 -7.33 -9.10
C VAL A 388 -5.54 -8.44 -9.74
N SER A 389 -4.27 -8.62 -9.37
CA SER A 389 -3.43 -9.71 -9.88
C SER A 389 -3.85 -11.10 -9.37
N ALA A 390 -4.44 -11.15 -8.17
CA ALA A 390 -5.04 -12.36 -7.63
C ALA A 390 -6.39 -12.71 -8.26
N GLU A 391 -7.21 -11.74 -8.66
CA GLU A 391 -8.58 -11.97 -9.17
C GLU A 391 -8.65 -11.96 -10.71
N SER A 392 -7.86 -11.12 -11.36
CA SER A 392 -7.88 -10.84 -12.79
C SER A 392 -6.51 -11.09 -13.41
N HIS A 393 -6.51 -11.49 -14.69
CA HIS A 393 -5.28 -11.64 -15.46
C HIS A 393 -4.79 -10.24 -15.89
N ILE A 394 -3.98 -9.59 -15.06
CA ILE A 394 -3.23 -8.37 -15.40
C ILE A 394 -1.74 -8.65 -15.54
N ARG A 395 -1.03 -7.78 -16.26
CA ARG A 395 0.42 -7.79 -16.43
C ARG A 395 1.00 -6.42 -16.14
N PHE A 396 2.22 -6.42 -15.64
CA PHE A 396 3.05 -5.22 -15.49
C PHE A 396 4.07 -5.17 -16.64
N LEU A 397 4.10 -4.07 -17.39
CA LEU A 397 5.07 -3.90 -18.47
C LEU A 397 6.40 -3.40 -17.91
N PRO A 398 7.53 -4.08 -18.19
CA PRO A 398 8.84 -3.56 -17.84
C PRO A 398 9.19 -2.36 -18.74
N LEU A 399 9.95 -1.41 -18.18
CA LEU A 399 10.56 -0.32 -18.92
C LEU A 399 11.80 -0.80 -19.68
N ASP A 400 12.09 -0.11 -20.78
CA ASP A 400 13.27 -0.39 -21.59
C ASP A 400 14.51 0.15 -20.91
N THR A 401 15.65 -0.55 -21.03
CA THR A 401 16.92 -0.11 -20.45
C THR A 401 17.30 1.30 -20.90
N GLN A 402 17.04 1.63 -22.17
CA GLN A 402 17.31 2.94 -22.73
C GLN A 402 16.43 4.03 -22.11
N ALA A 403 15.14 3.73 -21.86
CA ALA A 403 14.23 4.66 -21.21
C ALA A 403 14.67 4.92 -19.76
N ILE A 404 15.02 3.88 -19.01
CA ILE A 404 15.56 4.01 -17.64
C ILE A 404 16.83 4.87 -17.62
N GLN A 405 17.75 4.65 -18.56
CA GLN A 405 18.97 5.47 -18.68
C GLN A 405 18.66 6.93 -19.02
N ALA A 406 17.72 7.18 -19.95
CA ALA A 406 17.30 8.54 -20.32
C ALA A 406 16.63 9.27 -19.15
N LEU A 407 15.78 8.58 -18.38
CA LEU A 407 15.15 9.10 -17.18
C LEU A 407 16.18 9.44 -16.10
N GLY A 408 17.16 8.58 -15.86
CA GLY A 408 18.23 8.86 -14.89
C GLY A 408 19.11 10.08 -15.25
N GLN A 409 19.27 10.40 -16.54
CA GLN A 409 20.03 11.59 -16.98
C GLN A 409 19.19 12.87 -16.95
N SER A 410 17.90 12.78 -17.26
CA SER A 410 17.00 13.93 -17.37
C SER A 410 16.32 14.31 -16.04
N SER A 411 16.16 13.33 -15.15
CA SER A 411 15.37 13.44 -13.93
C SER A 411 16.17 12.87 -12.77
N GLY A 412 17.04 13.70 -12.17
CA GLY A 412 17.92 13.30 -11.06
C GLY A 412 17.22 12.83 -9.76
N HIS A 413 15.89 12.80 -9.76
CA HIS A 413 15.05 12.31 -8.66
C HIS A 413 14.47 10.91 -8.93
N LEU A 414 14.44 10.41 -10.16
CA LEU A 414 13.96 9.05 -10.43
C LEU A 414 15.05 8.02 -10.11
N VAL A 415 14.73 7.04 -9.28
CA VAL A 415 15.64 5.94 -8.94
C VAL A 415 15.30 4.71 -9.78
N PRO A 416 16.26 4.14 -10.52
CA PRO A 416 16.07 2.84 -11.16
C PRO A 416 15.73 1.75 -10.12
N LEU A 417 14.79 0.87 -10.45
CA LEU A 417 14.35 -0.21 -9.56
C LEU A 417 13.91 -1.42 -10.38
N THR A 418 14.15 -2.62 -9.87
CA THR A 418 13.56 -3.86 -10.39
C THR A 418 12.59 -4.43 -9.36
N LEU A 419 11.33 -4.58 -9.75
CA LEU A 419 10.38 -5.32 -8.94
C LEU A 419 10.68 -6.83 -9.10
N PRO A 420 10.96 -7.56 -8.01
CA PRO A 420 11.33 -8.97 -8.09
C PRO A 420 10.15 -9.84 -8.50
N PRO A 421 10.39 -11.06 -9.03
CA PRO A 421 9.38 -12.10 -9.17
C PRO A 421 8.60 -12.34 -7.87
N GLY A 422 7.28 -12.50 -7.96
CA GLY A 422 6.42 -12.78 -6.82
C GLY A 422 6.02 -11.56 -5.98
N ILE A 423 6.39 -10.33 -6.37
CA ILE A 423 5.93 -9.13 -5.65
C ILE A 423 4.40 -9.00 -5.71
N TYR A 424 3.83 -9.37 -6.86
CA TYR A 424 2.40 -9.48 -7.08
C TYR A 424 2.03 -10.93 -7.37
N PRO A 425 0.84 -11.40 -6.94
CA PRO A 425 0.38 -12.74 -7.29
C PRO A 425 0.40 -12.96 -8.80
N ARG A 426 0.89 -14.12 -9.27
CA ARG A 426 1.03 -14.51 -10.69
C ARG A 426 2.06 -13.72 -11.51
N GLN A 427 2.75 -12.73 -10.94
CA GLN A 427 3.89 -12.10 -11.61
C GLN A 427 5.14 -12.95 -11.39
N THR A 428 5.56 -13.69 -12.42
CA THR A 428 6.68 -14.64 -12.34
C THR A 428 8.01 -14.07 -12.85
N GLU A 429 7.97 -12.98 -13.60
CA GLU A 429 9.14 -12.37 -14.24
C GLU A 429 9.46 -11.01 -13.63
N PRO A 430 10.73 -10.63 -13.43
CA PRO A 430 11.09 -9.34 -12.86
C PRO A 430 10.59 -8.17 -13.73
N VAL A 431 10.16 -7.08 -13.09
CA VAL A 431 9.68 -5.88 -13.78
C VAL A 431 10.65 -4.73 -13.54
N ARG A 432 11.50 -4.46 -14.52
CA ARG A 432 12.41 -3.30 -14.49
C ARG A 432 11.59 -2.02 -14.65
N THR A 433 11.83 -1.05 -13.78
CA THR A 433 11.10 0.21 -13.76
C THR A 433 11.97 1.32 -13.15
N VAL A 434 11.35 2.46 -12.89
CA VAL A 434 11.88 3.53 -12.05
C VAL A 434 10.90 3.81 -10.90
N ALA A 435 11.37 4.49 -9.88
CA ALA A 435 10.55 4.95 -8.77
C ALA A 435 10.84 6.41 -8.45
N VAL A 436 9.84 7.12 -7.95
CA VAL A 436 10.05 8.28 -7.09
C VAL A 436 10.30 7.77 -5.66
N THR A 437 10.78 8.62 -4.77
CA THR A 437 10.89 8.26 -3.35
C THR A 437 9.97 9.13 -2.51
N ALA A 438 9.30 8.51 -1.53
CA ALA A 438 8.58 9.21 -0.49
C ALA A 438 9.59 9.84 0.47
N LEU A 439 9.59 11.16 0.57
CA LEU A 439 10.40 11.92 1.50
C LEU A 439 9.59 12.27 2.75
N LEU A 440 10.23 12.24 3.90
CA LEU A 440 9.81 13.01 5.06
C LEU A 440 10.41 14.41 4.92
N VAL A 441 9.58 15.45 4.92
CA VAL A 441 10.02 16.84 4.70
C VAL A 441 9.57 17.76 5.82
N GLY A 442 10.35 18.82 6.05
CA GLY A 442 10.05 19.87 7.02
C GLY A 442 10.57 21.21 6.52
N ARG A 443 10.53 22.24 7.38
CA ARG A 443 11.11 23.56 7.09
C ARG A 443 12.54 23.63 7.59
N ARG A 444 13.36 24.45 6.93
CA ARG A 444 14.72 24.80 7.39
C ARG A 444 14.75 25.36 8.81
N SER A 445 13.70 26.05 9.22
CA SER A 445 13.60 26.67 10.55
C SER A 445 13.19 25.70 11.65
N MET A 446 12.92 24.43 11.33
CA MET A 446 12.54 23.43 12.31
C MET A 446 13.68 23.23 13.31
N PRO A 447 13.43 23.27 14.64
CA PRO A 447 14.47 23.06 15.63
C PRO A 447 15.18 21.71 15.46
N ASP A 448 16.50 21.70 15.56
CA ASP A 448 17.32 20.49 15.41
C ASP A 448 16.84 19.33 16.29
N VAL A 449 16.43 19.63 17.53
CA VAL A 449 15.91 18.64 18.48
C VAL A 449 14.63 17.97 17.96
N GLU A 450 13.72 18.73 17.34
CA GLU A 450 12.49 18.18 16.77
C GLU A 450 12.80 17.30 15.57
N VAL A 451 13.78 17.70 14.74
CA VAL A 451 14.23 16.89 13.60
C VAL A 451 14.85 15.58 14.08
N THR A 452 15.74 15.62 15.07
CA THR A 452 16.36 14.41 15.61
C THR A 452 15.35 13.50 16.30
N THR A 453 14.38 14.06 17.05
CA THR A 453 13.30 13.29 17.67
C THR A 453 12.43 12.64 16.61
N MET A 454 12.08 13.36 15.54
CA MET A 454 11.34 12.80 14.42
C MET A 454 12.06 11.62 13.77
N LEU A 455 13.37 11.76 13.49
CA LEU A 455 14.17 10.69 12.92
C LEU A 455 14.33 9.50 13.89
N ASP A 456 14.50 9.75 15.18
CA ASP A 456 14.54 8.68 16.18
C ASP A 456 13.20 7.95 16.25
N THR A 457 12.07 8.66 16.25
CA THR A 457 10.75 8.03 16.22
C THR A 457 10.57 7.14 14.98
N VAL A 458 10.86 7.66 13.80
CA VAL A 458 10.69 6.93 12.53
C VAL A 458 11.65 5.74 12.41
N PHE A 459 12.93 5.93 12.69
CA PHE A 459 13.96 4.93 12.41
C PHE A 459 14.33 4.06 13.62
N LYS A 460 13.98 4.44 14.85
CA LYS A 460 14.33 3.72 16.08
C LYS A 460 13.12 3.17 16.84
N GLU A 461 12.02 3.92 16.93
CA GLU A 461 10.90 3.56 17.81
C GLU A 461 9.82 2.73 17.12
N ILE A 462 9.41 3.12 15.90
CA ILE A 462 8.23 2.52 15.25
C ILE A 462 8.55 1.16 14.61
N ASP A 463 7.74 0.16 14.92
CA ASP A 463 7.67 -1.09 14.17
C ASP A 463 6.54 -1.00 13.14
N PHE A 464 6.89 -0.59 11.91
CA PHE A 464 5.92 -0.41 10.83
C PHE A 464 5.25 -1.71 10.38
N THR A 465 5.91 -2.86 10.57
CA THR A 465 5.31 -4.16 10.27
C THR A 465 4.19 -4.46 11.26
N ALA A 466 4.44 -4.22 12.56
CA ALA A 466 3.46 -4.46 13.62
C ALA A 466 2.19 -3.59 13.48
N VAL A 467 2.29 -2.39 12.89
CA VAL A 467 1.14 -1.50 12.62
C VAL A 467 0.52 -1.71 11.23
N GLY A 468 1.04 -2.64 10.44
CA GLY A 468 0.43 -3.05 9.17
C GLY A 468 0.80 -2.22 7.94
N SER A 469 1.87 -1.42 8.01
CA SER A 469 2.34 -0.60 6.90
C SER A 469 3.39 -1.34 6.07
N GLY A 470 3.02 -1.68 4.84
CA GLY A 470 3.92 -2.33 3.89
C GLY A 470 5.04 -1.42 3.41
N ALA A 471 4.69 -0.16 3.12
CA ALA A 471 5.65 0.85 2.74
C ALA A 471 6.59 1.23 3.90
N GLY A 472 6.03 1.38 5.10
CA GLY A 472 6.78 1.69 6.31
C GLY A 472 7.81 0.61 6.67
N ALA A 473 7.52 -0.66 6.38
CA ALA A 473 8.47 -1.75 6.60
C ALA A 473 9.73 -1.66 5.72
N MET A 474 9.71 -0.86 4.64
CA MET A 474 10.88 -0.58 3.80
C MET A 474 11.73 0.59 4.30
N ILE A 475 11.28 1.31 5.34
CA ILE A 475 12.03 2.44 5.91
C ILE A 475 13.29 1.92 6.59
N SER A 476 14.44 2.32 6.06
CA SER A 476 15.74 1.95 6.58
C SER A 476 16.72 3.11 6.49
N ARG A 477 17.60 3.23 7.50
CA ARG A 477 18.62 4.28 7.51
C ARG A 477 19.56 4.17 6.30
N GLY A 478 19.87 2.96 5.85
CA GLY A 478 20.75 2.72 4.69
C GLY A 478 20.19 3.24 3.36
N ARG A 479 18.87 3.45 3.26
CA ARG A 479 18.22 4.02 2.08
C ARG A 479 17.74 5.47 2.30
N ALA A 480 17.97 6.05 3.48
CA ALA A 480 17.43 7.35 3.86
C ALA A 480 17.94 8.55 3.05
N GLU A 481 19.02 8.38 2.27
CA GLU A 481 19.52 9.39 1.34
C GLU A 481 19.20 9.07 -0.14
N SER A 482 18.52 7.96 -0.41
CA SER A 482 18.21 7.53 -1.77
C SER A 482 17.17 8.43 -2.42
N GLY A 483 17.48 8.94 -3.61
CA GLY A 483 16.55 9.77 -4.39
C GLY A 483 16.27 11.14 -3.76
N LEU A 484 17.13 11.66 -2.87
CA LEU A 484 16.97 13.02 -2.37
C LEU A 484 17.02 14.04 -3.51
N SER A 485 15.98 14.85 -3.62
CA SER A 485 15.80 15.83 -4.69
C SER A 485 15.84 17.29 -4.21
N ILE A 486 15.90 17.47 -2.88
CA ILE A 486 16.00 18.74 -2.16
C ILE A 486 17.06 18.60 -1.04
N PRO A 487 17.64 19.71 -0.55
CA PRO A 487 18.65 19.64 0.50
C PRO A 487 18.11 19.02 1.79
N LEU A 488 18.97 18.24 2.48
CA LEU A 488 18.68 17.75 3.82
C LEU A 488 18.63 18.92 4.83
N HIS A 489 17.82 18.74 5.87
CA HIS A 489 17.91 19.56 7.07
C HIS A 489 19.28 19.33 7.73
N PRO A 490 19.99 20.36 8.23
CA PRO A 490 21.32 20.19 8.84
C PRO A 490 21.36 19.15 9.97
N ALA A 491 20.37 19.15 10.86
CA ALA A 491 20.24 18.13 11.91
C ALA A 491 19.99 16.71 11.36
N ALA A 492 19.29 16.58 10.23
CA ALA A 492 19.07 15.30 9.58
C ALA A 492 20.36 14.80 8.92
N GLU A 493 21.09 15.67 8.23
CA GLU A 493 22.41 15.37 7.67
C GLU A 493 23.38 14.89 8.75
N ALA A 494 23.42 15.56 9.90
CA ALA A 494 24.23 15.14 11.05
C ALA A 494 23.80 13.77 11.60
N TRP A 495 22.48 13.57 11.79
CA TRP A 495 21.94 12.30 12.30
C TRP A 495 22.21 11.13 11.34
N LEU A 496 22.15 11.35 10.03
CA LEU A 496 22.40 10.35 9.00
C LEU A 496 23.91 10.05 8.86
N GLY A 497 24.75 11.09 8.85
CA GLY A 497 26.20 11.01 8.62
C GLY A 497 27.03 10.38 9.74
N ASP A 498 26.48 10.17 10.94
CA ASP A 498 27.18 9.69 12.14
C ASP A 498 27.63 8.20 12.11
N GLN A 499 27.88 7.64 10.92
CA GLN A 499 28.34 6.26 10.69
C GLN A 499 29.75 6.15 10.11
N SER A 500 30.43 7.26 9.77
CA SER A 500 31.83 7.18 9.34
C SER A 500 32.82 6.82 10.46
N THR A 501 32.36 6.65 11.71
CA THR A 501 33.19 6.34 12.89
C THR A 501 32.90 4.98 13.53
N ALA A 502 31.89 4.23 13.08
CA ALA A 502 31.56 2.91 13.64
C ALA A 502 32.07 1.72 12.80
N ALA A 503 32.49 1.94 11.56
CA ALA A 503 33.02 0.89 10.67
C ALA A 503 34.56 0.86 10.59
N THR A 504 35.26 1.51 11.53
CA THR A 504 36.73 1.47 11.60
C THR A 504 37.22 1.37 13.05
N GLN A 505 36.89 0.27 13.73
CA GLN A 505 37.74 -0.33 14.77
C GLN A 505 37.61 -1.85 14.74
#